data_AF-A0A383TI73-F1
#
_entry.id   AF-A0A383TI73-F1
#
_cell.length_a   1.000
_cell.length_b   1.000
_cell.length_c   1.000
_cell.angle_alpha   90.00
_cell.angle_beta   90.00
_cell.angle_gamma   90.00
#
_symmetry.space_group_name_H-M   'P 1'
#
loop_
_entity.id
_entity.type
_entity.pdbx_description
1 polymer ?
#
loop_
_entity_poly.entity_id
_entity_poly.type
_entity_poly.pdbx_seq_one_letter_code
_entity_poly.pdbx_strand_id
1 'polypeptide(L)'
;MLKILDVNTKSVTEAKKEFSKIIKDINQTGEPTFIFNHNKPEAVILSNTTYEELVKRNMVLEEKLFYSQLNNRVKDGPGELIPSEKVIESNQEHNPFSALSDKDLFD
;
A
#
# COMPACT_ATOMS: atom_id res chain seq x y z
N MET A 1 6.57 -15.14 -11.66
CA MET A 1 5.66 -16.16 -12.21
C MET A 1 4.51 -16.29 -11.22
N LEU A 2 3.33 -15.73 -11.51
CA LEU A 2 2.15 -15.94 -10.66
C LEU A 2 1.91 -17.45 -10.62
N LYS A 3 1.91 -18.06 -9.43
CA LYS A 3 1.35 -19.40 -9.26
C LYS A 3 -0.02 -19.37 -9.91
N ILE A 4 -0.25 -20.23 -10.90
CA ILE A 4 -1.56 -20.43 -11.51
C ILE A 4 -2.40 -21.04 -10.39
N LEU A 5 -2.94 -20.16 -9.54
CA LEU A 5 -4.07 -20.50 -8.70
C LEU A 5 -5.18 -20.86 -9.69
N ASP A 6 -5.91 -21.92 -9.39
CA ASP A 6 -7.09 -22.33 -10.16
C ASP A 6 -8.20 -21.29 -9.92
N VAL A 7 -8.00 -20.09 -10.47
CA VAL A 7 -8.84 -18.91 -10.23
C VAL A 7 -9.88 -18.83 -11.32
N ASN A 8 -11.08 -18.43 -10.93
CA ASN A 8 -12.15 -18.21 -11.88
C ASN A 8 -11.72 -17.14 -12.90
N THR A 9 -11.72 -17.49 -14.18
CA THR A 9 -11.32 -16.60 -15.27
C THR A 9 -12.47 -16.41 -16.24
N LYS A 10 -12.65 -15.18 -16.72
CA LYS A 10 -13.67 -14.82 -17.71
C LYS A 10 -13.09 -13.86 -18.74
N SER A 11 -13.49 -14.00 -19.99
CA SER A 11 -13.21 -12.98 -21.00
C SER A 11 -14.00 -11.69 -20.70
N VAL A 12 -13.54 -10.54 -21.19
CA VAL A 12 -14.29 -9.27 -21.10
C VAL A 12 -15.71 -9.41 -21.65
N THR A 13 -15.89 -10.18 -22.73
CA THR A 13 -17.20 -10.38 -23.35
C THR A 13 -18.14 -11.19 -22.46
N GLU A 14 -17.64 -12.26 -21.83
CA GLU A 14 -18.43 -13.05 -20.87
C GLU A 14 -18.73 -12.25 -19.61
N ALA A 15 -17.76 -11.49 -19.12
CA ALA A 15 -17.92 -10.66 -17.94
C ALA A 15 -19.04 -9.62 -18.10
N LYS A 16 -19.16 -9.03 -19.29
CA LYS A 16 -20.26 -8.10 -19.62
C LYS A 16 -21.63 -8.79 -19.65
N LYS A 17 -21.69 -10.03 -20.16
CA LYS A 17 -22.95 -10.80 -20.27
C LYS A 17 -23.41 -11.37 -18.94
N GLU A 18 -22.47 -11.86 -18.13
CA GLU A 18 -22.73 -12.63 -16.91
C GLU A 18 -22.41 -11.85 -15.63
N PHE A 19 -22.34 -10.53 -15.68
CA PHE A 19 -21.88 -9.69 -14.57
C PHE A 19 -22.60 -10.00 -13.25
N SER A 20 -23.93 -10.08 -13.26
CA SER A 20 -24.72 -10.38 -12.05
C SER A 20 -24.41 -11.76 -11.47
N LYS A 21 -24.12 -12.75 -12.33
CA LYS A 21 -23.75 -14.10 -11.90
C LYS A 21 -22.36 -14.08 -11.26
N ILE A 22 -21.41 -13.37 -11.87
CA ILE A 22 -20.05 -13.19 -11.34
C ILE A 22 -20.10 -12.57 -9.93
N ILE A 23 -20.89 -11.51 -9.73
CA ILE A 23 -21.05 -10.89 -8.40
C ILE A 23 -21.65 -11.87 -7.38
N LYS A 24 -22.65 -12.65 -7.77
CA LYS A 24 -23.24 -13.67 -6.89
C LYS A 24 -22.22 -14.74 -6.50
N ASP A 25 -21.48 -15.27 -7.47
CA ASP A 25 -20.50 -16.33 -7.26
C ASP A 25 -19.36 -15.84 -6.35
N ILE A 26 -18.87 -14.60 -6.56
CA ILE A 26 -17.83 -13.98 -5.72
C ILE A 26 -18.32 -13.81 -4.28
N ASN A 27 -19.56 -13.36 -4.08
CA ASN A 27 -20.11 -13.20 -2.72
C ASN A 27 -20.36 -14.54 -2.01
N GLN A 28 -20.57 -15.63 -2.75
CA GLN A 28 -20.78 -16.96 -2.18
C GLN A 28 -19.47 -17.70 -1.88
N THR A 29 -18.51 -17.62 -2.79
CA THR A 29 -17.24 -18.36 -2.70
C THR A 29 -16.16 -17.56 -1.98
N GLY A 30 -16.25 -16.22 -2.00
CA GLY A 30 -15.18 -15.34 -1.56
C GLY A 30 -13.99 -15.29 -2.53
N GLU A 31 -14.05 -16.03 -3.65
CA GLU A 31 -12.96 -16.12 -4.61
C GLU A 31 -13.05 -15.01 -5.67
N PRO A 32 -11.91 -14.39 -6.04
CA PRO A 32 -11.90 -13.35 -7.06
C PRO A 32 -12.06 -13.93 -8.46
N THR A 33 -12.66 -13.15 -9.36
CA THR A 33 -12.76 -13.50 -10.79
C THR A 33 -11.84 -12.60 -11.61
N PHE A 34 -10.95 -13.20 -12.41
CA PHE A 34 -10.01 -12.50 -13.28
C PHE A 34 -10.62 -12.26 -14.65
N ILE A 35 -10.50 -11.02 -15.14
CA ILE A 35 -11.04 -10.59 -16.42
C ILE A 35 -9.91 -10.49 -17.44
N PHE A 36 -10.05 -11.25 -18.52
CA PHE A 36 -9.09 -11.32 -19.60
C PHE A 36 -9.58 -10.59 -20.84
N ASN A 37 -8.70 -9.78 -21.43
CA ASN A 37 -8.90 -9.13 -22.71
C ASN A 37 -7.77 -9.55 -23.65
N HIS A 38 -8.10 -10.06 -24.84
CA HIS A 38 -7.10 -10.58 -25.79
C HIS A 38 -6.05 -11.50 -25.12
N ASN A 39 -6.51 -12.42 -24.26
CA ASN A 39 -5.70 -13.36 -23.47
C ASN A 39 -4.71 -12.72 -22.47
N LYS A 40 -4.92 -11.45 -22.11
CA LYS A 40 -4.17 -10.77 -21.05
C LYS A 40 -5.10 -10.48 -19.87
N PRO A 41 -4.69 -10.78 -18.62
CA PRO A 41 -5.45 -10.37 -17.44
C PRO A 41 -5.36 -8.84 -17.31
N GLU A 42 -6.50 -8.15 -17.39
CA GLU A 42 -6.56 -6.68 -17.31
C GLU A 42 -7.23 -6.18 -16.03
N ALA A 43 -8.14 -6.96 -15.45
CA ALA A 43 -8.84 -6.59 -14.24
C ALA A 43 -9.18 -7.80 -13.37
N VAL A 44 -9.51 -7.54 -12.11
CA VAL A 44 -9.99 -8.55 -11.15
C VAL A 44 -11.22 -8.00 -10.45
N ILE A 45 -12.26 -8.82 -10.34
CA ILE A 45 -13.48 -8.50 -9.59
C ILE A 45 -13.43 -9.26 -8.26
N LEU A 46 -13.63 -8.52 -7.16
CA LEU A 46 -13.56 -9.00 -5.79
C LEU A 46 -14.86 -8.62 -5.07
N SER A 47 -15.19 -9.29 -3.96
CA SER A 47 -16.21 -8.76 -3.04
C SER A 47 -15.65 -7.51 -2.35
N ASN A 48 -16.52 -6.57 -2.00
CA ASN A 48 -16.08 -5.36 -1.28
C ASN A 48 -15.46 -5.72 0.08
N THR A 49 -16.02 -6.70 0.79
CA THR A 49 -15.48 -7.19 2.07
C THR A 49 -14.06 -7.74 1.90
N THR A 50 -13.83 -8.58 0.88
CA THR A 50 -12.49 -9.12 0.58
C THR A 50 -11.51 -8.00 0.27
N TYR A 51 -11.92 -7.00 -0.51
CA TYR A 51 -11.08 -5.83 -0.81
C TYR A 51 -10.69 -5.06 0.46
N GLU A 52 -11.67 -4.74 1.32
CA GLU A 52 -11.42 -4.01 2.56
C GLU A 52 -10.48 -4.78 3.51
N GLU A 53 -10.64 -6.09 3.61
CA GLU A 53 -9.74 -6.93 4.41
C GLU A 53 -8.32 -6.93 3.86
N LEU A 54 -8.14 -7.02 2.54
CA LEU A 54 -6.83 -6.95 1.91
C LEU A 54 -6.14 -5.62 2.19
N VAL A 55 -6.86 -4.51 2.05
CA VAL A 55 -6.32 -3.16 2.34
C VAL A 55 -5.92 -3.05 3.80
N LYS A 56 -6.79 -3.44 4.74
CA LYS A 56 -6.49 -3.40 6.19
C LYS A 56 -5.28 -4.25 6.54
N ARG A 57 -5.20 -5.47 6.01
CA ARG A 57 -4.06 -6.36 6.24
C ARG A 57 -2.76 -5.77 5.68
N ASN A 58 -2.81 -5.17 4.49
CA ASN A 58 -1.64 -4.52 3.92
C ASN A 58 -1.15 -3.36 4.78
N MET A 59 -2.05 -2.49 5.25
CA MET A 59 -1.70 -1.38 6.15
C MET A 59 -1.00 -1.88 7.43
N VAL A 60 -1.52 -2.94 8.05
CA VAL A 60 -0.90 -3.54 9.26
C VAL A 60 0.49 -4.11 8.95
N LEU A 61 0.70 -4.67 7.75
CA LEU A 61 2.00 -5.21 7.34
C LEU A 61 3.00 -4.08 7.05
N GLU A 62 2.57 -3.00 6.40
CA GLU A 62 3.38 -1.81 6.16
C GLU A 62 3.82 -1.16 7.48
N GLU A 63 2.91 -1.03 8.44
CA GLU A 63 3.24 -0.53 9.78
C GLU A 63 4.28 -1.43 10.49
N LYS A 64 4.07 -2.75 10.46
CA LYS A 64 5.05 -3.70 11.03
C LYS A 64 6.41 -3.61 10.34
N LEU A 65 6.43 -3.46 9.02
CA LEU A 65 7.66 -3.30 8.26
C LEU A 65 8.39 -2.01 8.67
N PHE A 66 7.66 -0.90 8.80
CA PHE A 66 8.21 0.37 9.26
C PHE A 66 8.87 0.24 10.65
N TYR A 67 8.15 -0.31 11.64
CA TYR A 67 8.73 -0.52 12.97
C TYR A 67 9.90 -1.50 12.98
N SER A 68 9.86 -2.53 12.14
CA SER A 68 11.01 -3.43 11.98
C SER A 68 12.23 -2.69 11.45
N GLN A 69 12.07 -1.81 10.47
CA GLN A 69 13.16 -1.01 9.90
C GLN A 69 13.70 0.00 10.92
N LEU A 70 12.83 0.66 11.68
CA LEU A 70 13.24 1.55 12.77
C LEU A 70 14.04 0.80 13.83
N ASN A 71 13.55 -0.35 14.28
CA ASN A 71 14.25 -1.15 15.29
C ASN A 71 15.61 -1.63 14.78
N ASN A 72 15.71 -2.03 13.51
CA ASN A 72 17.00 -2.39 12.91
C ASN A 72 17.94 -1.18 12.88
N ARG A 73 17.47 0.00 12.48
CA ARG A 73 18.28 1.23 12.52
C ARG A 73 18.78 1.58 13.91
N VAL A 74 17.97 1.37 14.96
CA VAL A 74 18.38 1.61 16.35
C VAL A 74 19.43 0.58 16.80
N LYS A 75 19.25 -0.69 16.44
CA LYS A 75 20.18 -1.78 16.80
C LYS A 75 21.51 -1.70 16.06
N ASP A 76 21.46 -1.40 14.76
CA ASP A 76 22.61 -1.38 13.86
C ASP A 76 23.28 0.00 13.78
N GLY A 77 22.60 1.04 14.27
CA GLY A 77 23.16 2.37 14.41
C GLY A 77 24.19 2.44 15.53
N PRO A 78 24.98 3.53 15.62
CA PRO A 78 26.04 3.67 16.61
C PRO A 78 25.55 3.67 18.08
N GLY A 79 24.23 3.61 18.33
CA GLY A 79 23.63 3.72 19.66
C GLY A 79 23.79 5.09 20.33
N GLU A 80 24.58 5.97 19.71
CA GLU A 80 24.80 7.34 20.15
C GLU A 80 23.64 8.24 19.72
N LEU A 81 23.03 8.90 20.69
CA LEU A 81 22.11 9.99 20.45
C LEU A 81 22.92 11.18 19.91
N ILE A 82 22.55 11.68 18.73
CA ILE A 82 23.12 12.92 18.22
C ILE A 82 22.47 14.07 19.00
N PRO A 83 23.25 14.91 19.73
CA PRO A 83 22.71 16.07 20.42
C PRO A 83 21.98 17.00 19.44
N SER A 84 20.90 17.62 19.90
CA SER A 84 20.06 18.54 19.11
C SER A 84 20.88 19.61 18.40
N GLU A 85 21.92 20.11 19.06
CA GLU A 85 22.77 21.19 18.58
C GLU A 85 23.49 20.79 17.29
N LYS A 86 23.98 19.55 17.19
CA LYS A 86 24.69 19.04 16.00
C LYS A 86 23.77 18.83 14.79
N VAL A 87 22.47 18.55 15.01
CA VAL A 87 21.49 18.37 13.93
C VAL A 87 21.03 19.72 13.38
N ILE A 88 20.90 20.72 14.26
CA ILE A 88 20.52 22.08 13.89
C ILE A 88 21.64 22.70 13.03
N GLU A 89 22.91 22.55 13.43
CA GLU A 89 24.05 23.08 12.69
C GLU A 89 24.22 22.41 11.30
N SER A 90 23.95 21.11 11.16
CA SER A 90 24.13 20.40 9.89
C SER A 90 23.10 20.73 8.80
N ASN A 91 21.94 21.28 9.16
CA ASN A 91 20.82 21.54 8.25
C ASN A 91 20.61 23.02 7.90
N GLN A 92 21.48 23.93 8.37
CA GLN A 92 21.33 25.36 8.09
C GLN A 92 21.48 25.72 6.60
N GLU A 93 22.23 24.91 5.82
CA GLU A 93 22.43 25.20 4.39
C GLU A 93 21.16 25.04 3.53
N HIS A 94 20.13 24.31 4.00
CA HIS A 94 18.91 23.98 3.25
C HIS A 94 17.64 24.08 4.10
N ASN A 95 17.52 25.10 4.96
CA ASN A 95 16.25 25.37 5.63
C ASN A 95 15.37 26.29 4.74
N PRO A 96 14.30 25.79 4.08
CA PRO A 96 13.45 26.61 3.21
C PRO A 96 12.63 27.67 3.96
N PHE A 97 12.63 27.62 5.29
CA PHE A 97 11.94 28.57 6.16
C PHE A 97 12.90 29.57 6.82
N SER A 98 14.21 29.52 6.53
CA SER A 98 15.19 30.44 7.12
C SER A 98 14.95 31.91 6.78
N ALA A 99 14.16 32.19 5.74
CA ALA A 99 13.81 33.54 5.32
C ALA A 99 12.54 34.10 6.00
N LEU A 100 11.80 33.27 6.75
CA LEU A 100 10.59 33.68 7.45
C LEU A 100 10.92 34.00 8.90
N SER A 101 10.26 35.01 9.48
CA SER A 101 10.36 35.27 10.91
C SER A 101 9.50 34.27 11.69
N ASP A 102 9.83 34.04 12.98
CA ASP A 102 9.02 33.17 13.84
C ASP A 102 7.55 33.58 13.86
N LYS A 103 7.28 34.88 13.76
CA LYS A 103 5.91 35.40 13.69
C LYS A 103 5.20 34.98 12.41
N ASP A 104 5.88 35.02 11.27
CA ASP A 104 5.31 34.62 9.97
C ASP A 104 5.16 33.09 9.83
N LEU A 105 5.87 32.33 10.66
CA LEU A 105 5.83 30.86 10.69
C LEU A 105 4.69 30.31 11.55
N PHE A 106 4.28 31.03 12.59
CA PHE A 106 3.38 30.53 13.64
C PHE A 106 2.11 31.37 13.86
N ASP A 107 1.93 32.48 13.14
CA ASP A 107 0.64 33.20 13.00
C ASP A 107 -0.21 32.58 11.87
#